data_AF-A0A517VNE0-F1
#
_entry.id   AF-A0A517VNE0-F1
#
_cell.length_a   1.000
_cell.length_b   1.000
_cell.length_c   1.000
_cell.angle_alpha   90.00
_cell.angle_beta   90.00
_cell.angle_gamma   90.00
#
_symmetry.space_group_name_H-M   'P 1'
#
loop_
_entity.id
_entity.type
_entity.pdbx_description
1 polymer ?
#
loop_
_entity_poly.entity_id
_entity_poly.type
_entity_poly.pdbx_seq_one_letter_code
_entity_poly.pdbx_strand_id
1 'polypeptide(L)'
;MKKELNNQELEKLVAYLDGEVTEQEAIEVEQSLSTDEETRAHVDGLERTWELLDKLPIAKASQEFTDKTLSTIKTVQLEALAEEEQKRGGFLSRKSKQQLRRATIAAGWTLGLACSVLVGYLITNQWVPDESDPLLEEFSFIENLDTYSEVQSLEFLEALKKSGTFNEIAQQQKR
;
A
#
# COMPACT_ATOMS: atom_id res chain seq x y z
N MET A 1 12.04 -28.33 -70.78
CA MET A 1 11.40 -27.55 -69.70
C MET A 1 11.74 -28.28 -68.42
N LYS A 2 12.32 -27.60 -67.43
CA LYS A 2 12.52 -28.19 -66.09
C LYS A 2 11.16 -28.23 -65.39
N LYS A 3 10.72 -29.39 -64.92
CA LYS A 3 9.58 -29.55 -64.02
C LYS A 3 10.00 -29.02 -62.66
N GLU A 4 9.54 -27.82 -62.34
CA GLU A 4 9.62 -27.32 -60.98
C GLU A 4 8.68 -28.18 -60.12
N LEU A 5 9.23 -29.00 -59.21
CA LEU A 5 8.44 -29.73 -58.23
C LEU A 5 7.73 -28.75 -57.31
N ASN A 6 6.50 -29.07 -56.95
CA ASN A 6 5.78 -28.25 -55.97
C ASN A 6 6.39 -28.48 -54.56
N ASN A 7 6.16 -27.55 -53.63
CA ASN A 7 6.72 -27.65 -52.28
C ASN A 7 6.28 -28.92 -51.53
N GLN A 8 5.08 -29.46 -51.80
CA GLN A 8 4.58 -30.66 -51.14
C GLN A 8 5.29 -31.92 -51.64
N GLU A 9 5.60 -31.99 -52.93
CA GLU A 9 6.40 -33.07 -53.53
C GLU A 9 7.83 -33.04 -52.99
N LEU A 10 8.44 -31.85 -52.89
CA LEU A 10 9.77 -31.70 -52.30
C LEU A 10 9.79 -32.13 -50.83
N GLU A 11 8.80 -31.72 -50.04
CA GLU A 11 8.66 -32.13 -48.64
C GLU A 11 8.55 -33.66 -48.52
N LYS A 12 7.76 -34.29 -49.40
CA LYS A 12 7.63 -35.75 -49.44
C LYS A 12 8.93 -36.47 -49.82
N LEU A 13 9.71 -35.93 -50.76
CA LEU A 13 11.02 -36.49 -51.13
C LEU A 13 12.04 -36.35 -50.01
N VAL A 14 12.04 -35.22 -49.29
CA VAL A 14 12.90 -35.01 -48.12
C VAL A 14 12.52 -35.97 -46.99
N ALA A 15 11.22 -36.12 -46.71
CA ALA A 15 10.71 -37.07 -45.73
C ALA A 15 11.01 -38.54 -46.12
N TYR A 16 11.09 -38.83 -47.42
CA TYR A 16 11.51 -40.16 -47.87
C TYR A 16 12.99 -40.40 -47.54
N LEU A 17 13.84 -39.38 -47.68
CA LEU A 17 15.28 -39.47 -47.41
C LEU A 17 15.62 -39.56 -45.92
N ASP A 18 14.86 -38.90 -45.04
CA ASP A 18 15.06 -39.01 -43.59
C ASP A 18 14.34 -40.22 -42.96
N GLY A 19 13.43 -40.85 -43.72
CA GLY A 19 12.68 -42.04 -43.31
C GLY A 19 11.40 -41.74 -42.52
N GLU A 20 10.93 -40.49 -42.52
CA GLU A 20 9.71 -40.05 -41.82
C GLU A 20 8.42 -40.24 -42.65
N VAL A 21 8.48 -40.89 -43.82
CA VAL A 21 7.30 -41.24 -44.63
C VAL A 21 6.57 -42.48 -44.13
N THR A 22 5.25 -42.52 -44.33
CA THR A 22 4.47 -43.74 -44.15
C THR A 22 4.76 -44.77 -45.25
N GLU A 23 4.46 -46.05 -45.01
CA GLU A 23 4.65 -47.13 -46.00
C GLU A 23 3.93 -46.87 -47.34
N GLN A 24 2.74 -46.28 -47.28
CA GLN A 24 1.96 -45.92 -48.48
C GLN A 24 2.64 -44.79 -49.26
N GLU A 25 3.13 -43.77 -48.56
CA GLU A 25 3.84 -42.65 -49.18
C GLU A 25 5.18 -43.07 -49.77
N ALA A 26 5.90 -44.00 -49.12
CA ALA A 26 7.13 -44.58 -49.63
C ALA A 26 6.91 -45.30 -50.97
N ILE A 27 5.87 -46.14 -51.08
CA ILE A 27 5.52 -46.82 -52.33
C ILE A 27 5.20 -45.81 -53.45
N GLU A 28 4.46 -44.74 -53.13
CA GLU A 28 4.15 -43.69 -54.10
C GLU A 28 5.42 -42.94 -54.57
N VAL A 29 6.34 -42.65 -53.65
CA VAL A 29 7.63 -42.03 -53.98
C VAL A 29 8.48 -42.97 -54.83
N GLU A 30 8.59 -44.26 -54.49
CA GLU A 30 9.32 -45.26 -55.27
C GLU A 30 8.75 -45.41 -56.69
N GLN A 31 7.42 -45.41 -56.82
CA GLN A 31 6.77 -45.41 -58.12
C GLN A 31 7.12 -44.15 -58.92
N SER A 32 7.11 -42.97 -58.29
CA SER A 32 7.51 -41.72 -58.93
C SER A 32 8.99 -41.73 -59.36
N LEU A 33 9.87 -42.26 -58.52
CA LEU A 33 11.31 -42.41 -58.80
C LEU A 33 11.57 -43.43 -59.91
N SER A 34 10.72 -44.44 -60.11
CA SER A 34 10.87 -45.37 -61.23
C SER A 34 10.44 -44.76 -62.57
N THR A 35 9.44 -43.87 -62.55
CA THR A 35 8.79 -43.36 -63.77
C THR A 35 9.36 -42.03 -64.24
N ASP A 36 9.81 -41.17 -63.32
CA ASP A 36 10.21 -39.79 -63.60
C ASP A 36 11.71 -39.55 -63.38
N GLU A 37 12.43 -39.28 -64.47
CA GLU A 37 13.87 -38.96 -64.44
C GLU A 37 14.16 -37.67 -63.67
N GLU A 38 13.26 -36.68 -63.72
CA GLU A 38 13.50 -35.41 -63.04
C GLU A 38 13.41 -35.59 -61.52
N THR A 39 12.41 -36.35 -61.05
CA THR A 39 12.27 -36.71 -59.63
C THR A 39 13.51 -37.44 -59.11
N ARG A 40 14.12 -38.35 -59.90
CA ARG A 40 15.41 -38.99 -59.55
C ARG A 40 16.53 -37.97 -59.40
N ALA A 41 16.71 -37.09 -60.38
CA ALA A 41 17.75 -36.07 -60.34
C ALA A 41 17.63 -35.13 -59.12
N HIS A 42 16.41 -34.87 -58.65
CA HIS A 42 16.16 -34.10 -57.44
C HIS A 42 16.57 -34.86 -56.16
N VAL A 43 16.24 -36.15 -56.05
CA VAL A 43 16.65 -36.99 -54.92
C VAL A 43 18.18 -37.15 -54.87
N ASP A 44 18.82 -37.42 -56.01
CA ASP A 44 20.28 -37.48 -56.10
C ASP A 44 20.95 -36.17 -55.66
N GLY A 45 20.35 -35.03 -56.03
CA GLY A 45 20.82 -33.71 -55.61
C GLY A 45 20.70 -33.48 -54.09
N LEU A 46 19.59 -33.92 -53.49
CA LEU A 46 19.36 -33.86 -52.05
C LEU A 46 20.34 -34.76 -51.30
N GLU A 47 20.51 -36.02 -51.71
CA GLU A 47 21.44 -36.98 -51.12
C GLU A 47 22.88 -36.43 -51.15
N ARG A 48 23.32 -35.93 -52.31
CA ARG A 48 24.64 -35.31 -52.45
C ARG A 48 24.82 -34.09 -51.55
N THR A 49 23.76 -33.31 -51.34
CA THR A 49 23.81 -32.15 -50.43
C THR A 49 23.98 -32.61 -48.99
N TRP A 50 23.28 -33.67 -48.57
CA TRP A 50 23.46 -34.30 -47.26
C TRP A 50 24.87 -34.86 -47.08
N GLU A 51 25.43 -35.54 -48.09
CA GLU A 51 26.81 -36.00 -48.05
C GLU A 51 27.82 -34.86 -47.90
N LEU A 52 27.55 -33.71 -48.52
CA LEU A 52 28.39 -32.51 -48.36
C LEU A 52 28.24 -31.92 -46.96
N LEU A 53 27.03 -31.93 -46.38
CA LEU A 53 26.78 -31.49 -45.02
C LEU A 53 27.56 -32.32 -43.99
N ASP A 54 27.63 -33.63 -44.19
CA ASP A 54 28.40 -34.53 -43.32
C ASP A 54 29.91 -34.25 -43.37
N LYS A 55 30.41 -33.68 -44.48
CA LYS A 55 31.80 -33.26 -44.62
C LYS A 55 32.11 -31.91 -43.96
N LEU A 56 31.12 -31.19 -43.42
CA LEU A 56 31.41 -29.93 -42.75
C LEU A 56 32.30 -30.15 -41.51
N PRO A 57 33.30 -29.28 -41.29
CA PRO A 57 34.10 -29.36 -40.08
C PRO A 57 33.22 -29.07 -38.86
N ILE A 58 33.25 -29.97 -37.89
CA ILE A 58 32.61 -29.73 -36.59
C ILE A 58 33.39 -28.63 -35.87
N ALA A 59 32.83 -27.43 -35.81
CA ALA A 59 33.42 -26.33 -35.07
C ALA A 59 33.42 -26.65 -33.57
N LYS A 60 34.61 -26.73 -32.97
CA LYS A 60 34.74 -26.84 -31.51
C LYS A 60 34.62 -25.45 -30.91
N ALA A 61 33.80 -25.31 -29.87
CA ALA A 61 33.74 -24.06 -29.11
C ALA A 61 35.12 -23.73 -28.54
N SER A 62 35.50 -22.45 -28.59
CA SER A 62 36.74 -22.00 -27.96
C SER A 62 36.61 -22.03 -26.44
N GLN A 63 37.73 -22.19 -25.74
CA GLN A 63 37.75 -22.12 -24.28
C GLN A 63 37.22 -20.76 -23.77
N GLU A 64 37.53 -19.68 -24.49
CA GLU A 64 37.01 -18.33 -24.20
C GLU A 64 35.48 -18.27 -24.25
N PHE A 65 34.84 -18.95 -25.21
CA PHE A 65 33.39 -19.03 -25.28
C PHE A 65 32.79 -19.73 -24.05
N THR A 66 33.43 -20.83 -23.61
CA THR A 66 33.04 -21.54 -22.39
C THR A 66 33.18 -20.65 -21.16
N ASP A 67 34.32 -19.98 -21.01
CA ASP A 67 34.60 -19.08 -19.89
C ASP A 67 33.60 -17.92 -19.84
N LYS A 68 33.31 -17.32 -21.00
CA LYS A 68 32.33 -16.24 -21.12
C LYS A 68 30.93 -16.73 -20.74
N THR A 69 30.49 -17.88 -21.27
CA THR A 69 29.17 -18.45 -20.96
C THR A 69 29.06 -18.75 -19.45
N LEU A 70 30.07 -19.36 -18.85
CA LEU A 70 30.10 -19.63 -17.40
C LEU A 70 30.10 -18.33 -16.58
N SER A 71 30.81 -17.30 -17.03
CA SER A 71 30.79 -15.99 -16.37
C SER A 71 29.40 -15.35 -16.41
N THR A 72 28.73 -15.37 -17.57
CA THR A 72 27.37 -14.83 -17.74
C THR A 72 26.37 -15.59 -16.88
N ILE A 73 26.46 -16.92 -16.82
CA ILE A 73 25.59 -17.73 -15.96
C ILE A 73 25.79 -17.35 -14.49
N LYS A 74 27.05 -17.18 -14.05
CA LYS A 74 27.37 -16.75 -12.68
C LYS A 74 26.83 -15.35 -12.40
N THR A 75 26.97 -14.39 -13.32
CA THR A 75 26.45 -13.03 -13.09
C THR A 75 24.94 -13.02 -12.97
N VAL A 76 24.22 -13.73 -13.84
CA VAL A 76 22.75 -13.83 -13.78
C VAL A 76 22.29 -14.48 -12.45
N GLN A 77 22.98 -15.51 -11.98
CA GLN A 77 22.68 -16.12 -10.68
C GLN A 77 22.94 -15.16 -9.52
N LEU A 78 24.06 -14.43 -9.55
CA LEU A 78 24.40 -13.44 -8.52
C LEU A 78 23.40 -12.29 -8.50
N GLU A 79 22.94 -11.82 -9.66
CA GLU A 79 21.89 -10.81 -9.78
C GLU A 79 20.56 -11.30 -9.19
N ALA A 80 20.16 -12.55 -9.49
CA ALA A 80 18.96 -13.14 -8.91
C ALA A 80 19.03 -13.24 -7.37
N LEU A 81 20.17 -13.66 -6.83
CA LEU A 81 20.39 -13.72 -5.37
C LEU A 81 20.40 -12.32 -4.74
N ALA A 82 21.04 -11.34 -5.38
CA ALA A 82 21.06 -9.96 -4.91
C ALA A 82 19.66 -9.33 -4.91
N GLU A 83 18.82 -9.63 -5.92
CA GLU A 83 17.43 -9.22 -5.93
C GLU A 83 16.61 -9.84 -4.80
N GLU A 84 16.83 -11.12 -4.50
CA GLU A 84 16.17 -11.79 -3.36
C GLU A 84 16.59 -11.18 -2.01
N GLU A 85 17.88 -10.94 -1.81
CA GLU A 85 18.38 -10.27 -0.60
C GLU A 85 17.85 -8.84 -0.48
N GLN A 86 17.81 -8.09 -1.58
CA GLN A 86 17.28 -6.73 -1.60
C GLN A 86 15.77 -6.70 -1.30
N LYS A 87 15.00 -7.68 -1.78
CA LYS A 87 13.57 -7.84 -1.46
C LYS A 87 13.37 -8.18 0.02
N ARG A 88 14.24 -9.01 0.62
CA ARG A 88 14.17 -9.38 2.05
C ARG A 88 14.62 -8.25 2.99
N GLY A 89 15.67 -7.49 2.65
CA GLY A 89 16.23 -6.43 3.50
C GLY A 89 15.63 -5.02 3.30
N GLY A 90 15.01 -4.76 2.14
CA GLY A 90 14.59 -3.41 1.75
C GLY A 90 13.19 -2.98 2.19
N PHE A 91 12.25 -3.92 2.35
CA PHE A 91 10.85 -3.58 2.62
C PHE A 91 10.61 -3.10 4.06
N LEU A 92 11.27 -3.74 5.03
CA LEU A 92 11.11 -3.43 6.46
C LEU A 92 11.98 -2.25 6.94
N SER A 93 13.07 -1.90 6.26
CA SER A 93 14.07 -0.95 6.79
C SER A 93 13.92 0.49 6.27
N ARG A 94 13.55 0.70 5.00
CA ARG A 94 13.43 2.05 4.43
C ARG A 94 12.07 2.70 4.70
N LYS A 95 10.96 1.95 4.55
CA LYS A 95 9.62 2.49 4.81
C LYS A 95 9.37 2.75 6.29
N SER A 96 9.85 1.86 7.19
CA SER A 96 9.68 2.02 8.64
C SER A 96 10.42 3.24 9.19
N LYS A 97 11.67 3.49 8.80
CA LYS A 97 12.43 4.67 9.27
C LYS A 97 11.80 5.99 8.84
N GLN A 98 11.27 6.06 7.62
CA GLN A 98 10.60 7.27 7.13
C GLN A 98 9.22 7.49 7.77
N GLN A 99 8.49 6.42 8.06
CA GLN A 99 7.23 6.48 8.81
C GLN A 99 7.44 6.83 10.28
N LEU A 100 8.48 6.29 10.93
CA LEU A 100 8.82 6.60 12.32
C LEU A 100 9.16 8.09 12.49
N ARG A 101 9.95 8.66 11.57
CA ARG A 101 10.30 10.10 11.61
C ARG A 101 9.08 11.01 11.42
N ARG A 102 8.10 10.61 10.61
CA ARG A 102 6.84 11.35 10.45
C ARG A 102 5.95 11.21 11.69
N ALA A 103 5.90 10.02 12.29
CA ALA A 103 5.16 9.77 13.52
C ALA A 103 5.71 10.57 14.71
N THR A 104 7.04 10.69 14.86
CA THR A 104 7.63 11.49 15.94
C THR A 104 7.36 12.98 15.78
N ILE A 105 7.35 13.49 14.55
CA ILE A 105 7.01 14.89 14.28
C ILE A 105 5.53 15.12 14.60
N ALA A 106 4.63 14.26 14.14
CA ALA A 106 3.21 14.35 14.44
C ALA A 106 2.92 14.27 15.95
N ALA A 107 3.56 13.33 16.65
CA ALA A 107 3.45 13.19 18.11
C ALA A 107 3.94 14.45 18.86
N GLY A 108 5.02 15.07 18.37
CA GLY A 108 5.52 16.34 18.90
C GLY A 108 4.51 17.48 18.75
N TRP A 109 3.86 17.60 17.58
CA TRP A 109 2.81 18.60 17.35
C TRP A 109 1.58 18.37 18.23
N THR A 110 1.14 17.12 18.37
CA THR A 110 -0.01 16.80 19.25
C THR A 110 0.29 17.11 20.71
N LEU A 111 1.51 16.83 21.17
CA LEU A 111 1.93 17.14 22.54
C LEU A 111 2.02 18.65 22.76
N GLY A 112 2.57 19.40 21.79
CA GLY A 112 2.64 20.86 21.87
C GLY A 112 1.26 21.51 21.93
N LEU A 113 0.32 21.06 21.11
CA LEU A 113 -1.07 21.54 21.14
C LEU A 113 -1.75 21.23 22.48
N ALA A 114 -1.58 20.00 23.00
CA ALA A 114 -2.14 19.62 24.29
C ALA A 114 -1.57 20.47 25.44
N CYS A 115 -0.27 20.73 25.44
CA CYS A 115 0.36 21.62 26.42
C CYS A 115 -0.17 23.05 26.32
N SER A 116 -0.39 23.58 25.11
CA SER A 116 -0.95 24.92 24.93
C SER A 116 -2.36 25.04 25.51
N VAL A 117 -3.20 24.02 25.32
CA VAL A 117 -4.57 23.99 25.88
C VAL A 117 -4.54 23.92 27.40
N LEU A 118 -3.69 23.07 27.98
CA LEU A 118 -3.54 22.94 29.43
C LEU A 118 -3.05 24.24 30.07
N VAL A 119 -2.04 24.88 29.48
CA VAL A 119 -1.52 26.16 29.98
C VAL A 119 -2.58 27.25 29.87
N GLY A 120 -3.31 27.32 28.76
CA GLY A 120 -4.43 28.25 28.60
C GLY A 120 -5.50 28.06 29.68
N TYR A 121 -5.91 26.81 29.95
CA TYR A 121 -6.88 26.49 30.99
C TYR A 121 -6.41 26.91 32.39
N LEU A 122 -5.17 26.60 32.76
CA LEU A 122 -4.62 26.98 34.06
C LEU A 122 -4.53 28.49 34.24
N ILE A 123 -4.11 29.23 33.20
CA ILE A 123 -4.05 30.69 33.23
C ILE A 123 -5.46 31.28 33.39
N THR A 124 -6.42 30.86 32.58
CA THR A 124 -7.81 31.34 32.69
C THR A 124 -8.40 31.06 34.06
N ASN A 125 -8.22 29.85 34.58
CA ASN A 125 -8.77 29.46 35.88
C ASN A 125 -8.16 30.22 37.07
N GLN A 126 -6.91 30.69 36.97
CA GLN A 126 -6.24 31.37 38.09
C GLN A 126 -6.31 32.89 37.99
N TRP A 127 -6.51 33.46 36.79
CA TRP A 127 -6.45 34.90 36.55
C TRP A 127 -7.78 35.54 36.15
N VAL A 128 -8.79 34.77 35.75
CA VAL A 128 -10.13 35.33 35.54
C VAL A 128 -10.84 35.34 36.90
N PRO A 129 -11.10 36.53 37.48
CA PRO A 129 -11.98 36.62 38.64
C PRO A 129 -13.35 36.10 38.22
N ASP A 130 -13.92 35.20 39.00
CA ASP A 130 -15.23 34.63 38.71
C ASP A 130 -16.28 35.74 38.88
N GLU A 131 -16.72 36.34 37.77
CA GLU A 131 -17.80 37.34 37.77
C GLU A 131 -19.14 36.79 38.29
N SER A 132 -19.23 35.47 38.55
CA SER A 132 -20.42 34.85 39.13
C SER A 132 -20.45 34.82 40.67
N ASP A 133 -19.35 35.17 41.35
CA ASP A 133 -19.32 35.32 42.81
C ASP A 133 -20.30 36.40 43.35
N PRO A 134 -20.39 37.62 42.77
CA PRO A 134 -21.36 38.61 43.25
C PRO A 134 -22.82 38.20 42.99
N LEU A 135 -23.08 37.33 42.01
CA LEU A 135 -24.43 36.84 41.70
C LEU A 135 -24.91 35.78 42.69
N LEU A 136 -23.97 35.06 43.34
CA LEU A 136 -24.28 34.09 44.38
C LEU A 136 -24.54 34.76 45.74
N GLU A 137 -23.86 35.88 46.02
CA GLU A 137 -24.10 36.68 47.23
C GLU A 137 -25.47 37.38 47.21
N GLU A 138 -25.93 37.84 46.03
CA GLU A 138 -27.25 38.46 45.85
C GLU A 138 -28.43 37.46 45.81
N PHE A 139 -28.18 36.15 45.74
CA PHE A 139 -29.24 35.14 45.67
C PHE A 139 -30.11 35.12 46.94
N SER A 140 -29.52 35.20 48.14
CA SER A 140 -30.28 35.26 49.40
C SER A 140 -31.09 36.54 49.56
N PHE A 141 -30.68 37.63 48.88
CA PHE A 141 -31.42 38.89 48.87
C PHE A 141 -32.66 38.81 47.96
N ILE A 142 -32.52 38.16 46.80
CA ILE A 142 -33.62 37.98 45.84
C ILE A 142 -34.65 36.96 46.35
N GLU A 143 -34.23 35.90 47.05
CA GLU A 143 -35.14 34.86 47.57
C GLU A 143 -36.15 35.40 48.61
N ASN A 144 -35.78 36.41 49.41
CA ASN A 144 -36.63 36.96 50.47
C ASN A 144 -37.20 38.34 50.15
N LEU A 145 -37.17 38.76 48.87
CA LEU A 145 -37.58 40.10 48.46
C LEU A 145 -39.05 40.39 48.84
N ASP A 146 -39.93 39.39 48.78
CA ASP A 146 -41.33 39.51 49.19
C ASP A 146 -41.47 39.89 50.68
N THR A 147 -40.70 39.25 51.57
CA THR A 147 -40.72 39.53 53.01
C THR A 147 -40.19 40.92 53.34
N TYR A 148 -39.20 41.41 52.59
CA TYR A 148 -38.66 42.75 52.77
C TYR A 148 -39.55 43.84 52.15
N SER A 149 -40.35 43.51 51.13
CA SER A 149 -41.28 44.46 50.49
C SER A 149 -42.53 44.77 51.32
N GLU A 150 -42.93 43.85 52.21
CA GLU A 150 -44.13 44.01 53.05
C GLU A 150 -43.93 45.04 54.18
N VAL A 151 -42.67 45.39 54.47
CA VAL A 151 -42.32 46.46 55.40
C VAL A 151 -42.35 47.79 54.66
N GLN A 152 -43.49 48.48 54.73
CA GLN A 152 -43.76 49.69 53.94
C GLN A 152 -42.75 50.85 54.13
N SER A 153 -42.09 50.99 55.28
CA SER A 153 -41.03 52.00 55.46
C SER A 153 -40.12 51.75 56.66
N LEU A 154 -38.90 52.30 56.59
CA LEU A 154 -37.92 52.25 57.68
C LEU A 154 -38.39 53.06 58.90
N GLU A 155 -39.10 54.17 58.67
CA GLU A 155 -39.74 54.97 59.72
C GLU A 155 -40.84 54.19 60.46
N PHE A 156 -41.57 53.28 59.80
CA PHE A 156 -42.54 52.41 60.44
C PHE A 156 -41.88 51.44 61.41
N LEU A 157 -40.77 50.80 61.03
CA LEU A 157 -40.02 49.91 61.93
C LEU A 157 -39.46 50.65 63.14
N GLU A 158 -38.99 51.89 62.95
CA GLU A 158 -38.46 52.70 64.04
C GLU A 158 -39.57 53.16 65.00
N ALA A 159 -40.73 53.56 64.46
CA ALA A 159 -41.93 53.86 65.25
C ALA A 159 -42.44 52.62 66.02
N LEU A 160 -42.41 51.44 65.40
CA LEU A 160 -42.84 50.16 66.00
C LEU A 160 -41.87 49.68 67.09
N LYS A 161 -40.56 49.92 66.93
CA LYS A 161 -39.57 49.69 67.98
C LYS A 161 -39.78 50.64 69.17
N LYS A 162 -40.12 51.90 68.89
CA LYS A 162 -40.31 52.94 69.89
C LYS A 162 -41.64 52.81 70.65
N SER A 163 -42.68 52.23 70.04
CA SER A 163 -43.98 51.97 70.68
C SER A 163 -43.95 50.80 71.67
N GLY A 164 -42.89 49.98 71.68
CA GLY A 164 -42.69 48.92 72.68
C GLY A 164 -43.68 47.76 72.62
N THR A 165 -44.51 47.68 71.57
CA THR A 165 -45.58 46.67 71.40
C THR A 165 -45.09 45.23 71.42
N PHE A 166 -43.84 44.96 71.04
CA PHE A 166 -43.25 43.62 71.10
C PHE A 166 -42.87 43.16 72.52
N ASN A 167 -42.67 44.08 73.48
CA ASN A 167 -42.39 43.71 74.87
C ASN A 167 -43.65 43.22 75.61
N GLU A 168 -44.84 43.66 75.17
CA GLU A 168 -46.12 43.28 75.80
C GLU A 168 -46.56 41.86 75.38
N ILE A 169 -46.35 41.51 74.10
CA ILE A 169 -46.66 40.18 73.56
C ILE A 169 -45.74 39.10 74.17
N ALA A 170 -44.47 39.44 74.41
CA ALA A 170 -43.51 38.54 75.06
C ALA A 170 -43.86 38.22 76.54
N GLN A 171 -44.66 39.07 77.20
CA GLN A 171 -45.11 38.82 78.58
C GLN A 171 -46.46 38.09 78.66
N GLN A 172 -47.31 38.14 77.63
CA GLN A 172 -48.57 37.38 77.60
C GLN A 172 -48.40 35.89 77.30
N GLN A 173 -47.29 35.44 76.71
CA GLN A 173 -47.00 34.00 76.56
C GLN A 173 -46.41 33.33 77.80
N LYS A 174 -46.24 34.07 78.91
CA LYS A 174 -45.66 33.56 80.16
C LYS A 174 -46.64 33.52 81.34
N ARG A 175 -47.96 33.58 81.07
CA ARG A 175 -49.02 33.25 82.05
C ARG A 175 -49.91 32.14 81.54
#